data_AF-A0A813K9T9-F1
#
_entry.id   AF-A0A813K9T9-F1
#
_cell.length_a   1.000
_cell.length_b   1.000
_cell.length_c   1.000
_cell.angle_alpha   90.00
_cell.angle_beta   90.00
_cell.angle_gamma   90.00
#
_symmetry.space_group_name_H-M   'P 1'
#
loop_
_entity.id
_entity.type
_entity.pdbx_description
1 polymer ?
#
loop_
_entity_poly.entity_id
_entity_poly.type
_entity_poly.pdbx_seq_one_letter_code
_entity_poly.pdbx_strand_id
1 'polypeptide(L)'
;DRYLVAAGGNEDVFGSNTNLATVELYDVERNIWELLATPLTIPRATAGVAAMDDRRILVVGGSRDRAEVDSSAEVYQALAVDESSSAAKDMQSSDVQVPGLSEGRMGTQAVQLCLPVPGGFYPATVRHCVAIVGGECLGSLFSRQLASVPVFDIEKMTWRTDTVIPPMSTPRTAAAVCVGLGRASQGFDSHGNPRGA
;
A
#
# COMPACT_ATOMS: atom_id res chain seq x y z
N ASP A 1 18.00 2.61 2.92
CA ASP A 1 17.22 2.60 1.67
C ASP A 1 18.15 2.39 0.48
N ARG A 2 18.22 1.16 -0.05
CA ARG A 2 19.08 0.78 -1.19
C ARG A 2 18.28 0.52 -2.46
N TYR A 3 17.01 0.15 -2.32
CA TYR A 3 16.19 -0.32 -3.42
C TYR A 3 14.94 0.54 -3.59
N LEU A 4 14.51 0.73 -4.83
CA LEU A 4 13.18 1.24 -5.17
C LEU A 4 12.43 0.18 -5.95
N VAL A 5 11.12 0.07 -5.71
CA VAL A 5 10.27 -0.85 -6.46
C VAL A 5 9.19 -0.06 -7.20
N ALA A 6 9.08 -0.32 -8.49
CA ALA A 6 7.95 0.09 -9.32
C ALA A 6 7.11 -1.16 -9.61
N ALA A 7 5.82 -1.14 -9.28
CA ALA A 7 4.93 -2.30 -9.43
C ALA A 7 3.63 -1.91 -10.14
N GLY A 8 3.32 -2.61 -11.22
CA GLY A 8 2.15 -2.35 -12.06
C GLY A 8 2.23 -1.02 -12.79
N GLY A 9 1.07 -0.37 -12.98
CA GLY A 9 0.94 0.86 -13.76
C GLY A 9 0.15 0.65 -15.04
N ASN A 10 0.28 1.57 -15.99
CA ASN A 10 -0.44 1.55 -17.25
C ASN A 10 0.51 1.98 -18.37
N GLU A 11 0.52 1.24 -19.48
CA GLU A 11 1.42 1.51 -20.61
C GLU A 11 1.06 2.80 -21.35
N ASP A 12 -0.23 3.03 -21.57
CA ASP A 12 -0.73 4.20 -22.28
C ASP A 12 -2.17 4.51 -21.87
N VAL A 13 -2.31 5.55 -21.05
CA VAL A 13 -3.60 6.02 -20.52
C VAL A 13 -4.52 6.52 -21.64
N PHE A 14 -3.97 6.99 -22.76
CA PHE A 14 -4.70 7.53 -23.91
C PHE A 14 -4.81 6.56 -25.10
N GLY A 15 -4.08 5.45 -25.07
CA GLY A 15 -4.03 4.42 -26.11
C GLY A 15 -4.68 3.10 -25.70
N SER A 16 -3.90 2.00 -25.71
CA SER A 16 -4.41 0.62 -25.46
C SER A 16 -4.96 0.43 -24.04
N ASN A 17 -4.67 1.34 -23.10
CA ASN A 17 -5.07 1.31 -21.69
C ASN A 17 -4.85 -0.07 -21.04
N THR A 18 -3.69 -0.67 -21.32
CA THR A 18 -3.30 -1.95 -20.75
C THR A 18 -2.61 -1.71 -19.42
N ASN A 19 -3.17 -2.29 -18.36
CA ASN A 19 -2.56 -2.26 -17.05
C ASN A 19 -1.42 -3.28 -16.99
N LEU A 20 -0.34 -2.92 -16.29
CA LEU A 20 0.85 -3.72 -16.16
C LEU A 20 0.77 -4.63 -14.92
N ALA A 21 1.34 -5.82 -15.04
CA ALA A 21 1.64 -6.70 -13.91
C ALA A 21 3.15 -6.76 -13.62
N THR A 22 3.97 -6.04 -14.39
CA THR A 22 5.42 -6.05 -14.23
C THR A 22 5.84 -5.39 -12.92
N VAL A 23 6.96 -5.86 -12.39
CA VAL A 23 7.62 -5.24 -11.24
C VAL A 23 9.08 -5.00 -11.60
N GLU A 24 9.56 -3.79 -11.39
CA GLU A 24 10.93 -3.40 -11.62
C GLU A 24 11.59 -2.95 -10.32
N LEU A 25 12.84 -3.36 -10.14
CA LEU A 25 13.66 -3.05 -8.97
C LEU A 25 14.82 -2.17 -9.39
N TYR A 26 14.97 -1.01 -8.76
CA TYR A 26 16.15 -0.18 -8.91
C TYR A 26 17.13 -0.45 -7.77
N ASP A 27 18.36 -0.85 -8.09
CA ASP A 27 19.46 -0.94 -7.12
C ASP A 27 20.32 0.33 -7.19
N VAL A 28 20.34 1.11 -6.11
CA VAL A 28 21.12 2.35 -6.00
C VAL A 28 22.63 2.11 -6.18
N GLU A 29 23.16 0.98 -5.71
CA GLU A 29 24.59 0.68 -5.80
C GLU A 29 25.01 0.40 -7.24
N ARG A 30 24.16 -0.31 -7.99
CA ARG A 30 24.43 -0.72 -9.38
C ARG A 30 23.93 0.31 -10.38
N ASN A 31 23.04 1.22 -9.97
CA ASN A 31 22.40 2.24 -10.80
C ASN A 31 21.71 1.64 -12.03
N ILE A 32 20.92 0.58 -11.81
CA ILE A 32 20.16 -0.11 -12.86
C ILE A 32 18.75 -0.42 -12.37
N TRP A 33 17.80 -0.40 -13.31
CA TRP A 33 16.51 -1.05 -13.16
C TRP A 33 16.61 -2.48 -13.65
N GLU A 34 16.09 -3.42 -12.88
CA GLU A 34 15.98 -4.84 -13.21
C GLU A 34 14.50 -5.24 -13.25
N LEU A 35 14.06 -5.77 -14.39
CA LEU A 35 12.74 -6.37 -14.52
C LEU A 35 12.73 -7.70 -13.77
N LEU A 36 11.88 -7.81 -12.75
CA LEU A 36 11.75 -9.03 -11.97
C LEU A 36 10.97 -10.09 -12.75
N ALA A 37 11.41 -11.35 -12.63
CA ALA A 37 10.85 -12.46 -13.40
C ALA A 37 9.39 -12.80 -13.01
N THR A 38 9.03 -12.59 -11.75
CA THR A 38 7.69 -12.86 -11.23
C THR A 38 6.82 -11.61 -11.43
N PRO A 39 5.73 -11.65 -12.21
CA PRO A 39 4.79 -10.54 -12.27
C PRO A 39 3.87 -10.53 -11.03
N LEU A 40 3.14 -9.43 -10.82
CA LEU A 40 1.96 -9.42 -9.95
C LEU A 40 0.95 -10.45 -10.44
N THR A 41 0.16 -11.00 -9.52
CA THR A 41 -0.92 -11.96 -9.87
C THR A 41 -1.95 -11.31 -10.78
N ILE A 42 -2.12 -9.99 -10.64
CA ILE A 42 -3.16 -9.21 -11.26
C ILE A 42 -2.53 -7.93 -11.84
N PRO A 43 -2.66 -7.67 -13.15
CA PRO A 43 -2.29 -6.39 -13.71
C PRO A 43 -3.14 -5.28 -13.11
N ARG A 44 -2.49 -4.22 -12.60
CA ARG A 44 -3.18 -3.16 -11.88
C ARG A 44 -2.52 -1.80 -12.07
N ALA A 45 -3.34 -0.76 -12.19
CA ALA A 45 -2.91 0.64 -12.14
C ALA A 45 -3.46 1.34 -10.90
N THR A 46 -2.82 2.42 -10.45
CA THR A 46 -3.28 3.25 -9.31
C THR A 46 -3.45 2.48 -7.98
N ALA A 47 -2.73 1.37 -7.83
CA ALA A 47 -2.66 0.60 -6.60
C ALA A 47 -1.86 1.33 -5.52
N GLY A 48 -2.13 1.02 -4.26
CA GLY A 48 -1.25 1.41 -3.15
C GLY A 48 -0.10 0.42 -3.03
N VAL A 49 1.13 0.91 -2.94
CA VAL A 49 2.33 0.08 -2.76
C VAL A 49 3.15 0.63 -1.59
N ALA A 50 3.52 -0.25 -0.66
CA ALA A 50 4.42 0.10 0.45
C ALA A 50 5.38 -1.05 0.75
N ALA A 51 6.60 -0.71 1.16
CA ALA A 51 7.48 -1.69 1.79
C ALA A 51 6.82 -2.25 3.06
N MET A 52 6.98 -3.54 3.28
CA MET A 52 6.65 -4.20 4.54
C MET A 52 7.90 -4.42 5.37
N ASP A 53 8.98 -4.81 4.69
CA ASP A 53 10.30 -5.05 5.24
C ASP A 53 11.35 -4.91 4.13
N ASP A 54 12.57 -5.34 4.41
CA ASP A 54 13.70 -5.22 3.49
C ASP A 54 13.51 -5.97 2.17
N ARG A 55 12.55 -6.91 2.05
CA ARG A 55 12.43 -7.81 0.90
C ARG A 55 11.02 -7.91 0.32
N ARG A 56 10.00 -7.50 1.08
CA ARG A 56 8.60 -7.64 0.71
C ARG A 56 7.91 -6.29 0.60
N ILE A 57 7.03 -6.20 -0.38
CA ILE A 57 6.10 -5.09 -0.54
C ILE A 57 4.66 -5.58 -0.39
N LEU A 58 3.79 -4.72 0.11
CA LEU A 58 2.34 -4.90 0.05
C LEU A 58 1.81 -4.11 -1.14
N VAL A 59 1.04 -4.77 -2.01
CA VAL A 59 0.35 -4.16 -3.14
C VAL A 59 -1.15 -4.29 -2.91
N VAL A 60 -1.88 -3.18 -2.95
CA VAL A 60 -3.29 -3.11 -2.51
C VAL A 60 -4.16 -2.39 -3.53
N GLY A 61 -5.25 -3.04 -3.94
CA GLY A 61 -6.28 -2.45 -4.78
C GLY A 61 -5.76 -1.97 -6.12
N GLY A 62 -6.23 -0.80 -6.56
CA GLY A 62 -6.03 -0.30 -7.91
C GLY A 62 -7.16 -0.72 -8.84
N SER A 63 -7.00 -0.41 -10.12
CA SER A 63 -7.93 -0.78 -11.18
C SER A 63 -7.37 -1.93 -12.00
N ARG A 64 -8.21 -2.93 -12.32
CA ARG A 64 -7.85 -4.02 -13.24
C ARG A 64 -8.04 -3.59 -14.69
N ASP A 65 -9.08 -2.81 -14.93
CA ASP A 65 -9.41 -2.16 -16.19
C ASP A 65 -10.18 -0.84 -15.92
N ARG A 66 -10.88 -0.28 -16.92
CA ARG A 66 -11.64 0.99 -16.75
C ARG A 66 -12.90 0.85 -15.88
N ALA A 67 -13.42 -0.35 -15.68
CA ALA A 67 -14.71 -0.59 -15.07
C ALA A 67 -14.62 -1.28 -13.70
N GLU A 68 -13.48 -1.90 -13.38
CA GLU A 68 -13.29 -2.69 -12.17
C GLU A 68 -12.24 -2.10 -11.23
N VAL A 69 -12.69 -1.75 -10.02
CA VAL A 69 -11.83 -1.42 -8.89
C VAL A 69 -11.61 -2.66 -8.05
N ASP A 70 -10.35 -2.98 -7.80
CA ASP A 70 -9.94 -4.17 -7.09
C ASP A 70 -9.91 -3.95 -5.57
N SER A 71 -10.33 -4.97 -4.83
CA SER A 71 -10.18 -5.04 -3.38
C SER A 71 -9.06 -6.00 -2.95
N SER A 72 -8.45 -6.74 -3.89
CA SER A 72 -7.38 -7.67 -3.54
C SER A 72 -6.15 -6.96 -2.98
N ALA A 73 -5.39 -7.71 -2.18
CA ALA A 73 -4.08 -7.32 -1.72
C ALA A 73 -3.15 -8.52 -1.86
N GLU A 74 -1.92 -8.27 -2.29
CA GLU A 74 -0.90 -9.29 -2.45
C GLU A 74 0.42 -8.82 -1.84
N VAL A 75 1.16 -9.78 -1.29
CA VAL A 75 2.49 -9.56 -0.74
C VAL A 75 3.47 -10.08 -1.76
N TYR A 76 4.27 -9.17 -2.31
CA TYR A 76 5.20 -9.48 -3.38
C TYR A 76 6.65 -9.51 -2.85
N GLN A 77 7.37 -10.57 -3.20
CA GLN A 77 8.78 -10.77 -2.83
C GLN A 77 9.69 -10.05 -3.84
N ALA A 78 10.14 -8.83 -3.50
CA ALA A 78 10.93 -7.98 -4.38
C ALA A 78 12.44 -8.29 -4.37
N LEU A 79 12.95 -8.93 -3.32
CA LEU A 79 14.34 -9.35 -3.20
C LEU A 79 14.46 -10.82 -2.82
N ALA A 80 15.40 -11.53 -3.42
CA ALA A 80 15.70 -12.92 -3.06
C ALA A 80 16.32 -13.03 -1.66
N VAL A 81 16.14 -14.19 -1.03
CA VAL A 81 16.91 -14.59 0.17
C VAL A 81 18.30 -15.01 -0.32
N ASP A 82 19.38 -14.54 0.30
CA ASP A 82 20.75 -14.95 -0.07
C ASP A 82 20.87 -16.48 -0.24
N GLU A 83 21.30 -16.88 -1.43
CA GLU A 83 21.48 -18.25 -1.97
C GLU A 83 22.61 -19.05 -1.28
N SER A 84 22.81 -18.88 0.03
CA SER A 84 23.78 -19.66 0.82
C SER A 84 23.15 -20.81 1.61
N SER A 85 21.83 -20.96 1.55
CA SER A 85 21.14 -22.16 2.04
C SER A 85 20.69 -23.02 0.84
N SER A 86 21.20 -24.25 0.77
CA SER A 86 21.04 -25.20 -0.34
C SER A 86 19.62 -25.78 -0.51
N ALA A 87 18.59 -25.00 -0.17
CA ALA A 87 17.17 -25.35 -0.33
C ALA A 87 16.50 -24.56 -1.48
N ALA A 88 17.24 -23.71 -2.19
CA ALA A 88 16.70 -22.73 -3.14
C ALA A 88 16.44 -23.26 -4.57
N LYS A 89 16.11 -24.56 -4.74
CA LYS A 89 15.74 -25.12 -6.06
C LYS A 89 14.29 -25.55 -6.21
N ASP A 90 13.47 -25.44 -5.16
CA ASP A 90 12.03 -25.73 -5.20
C ASP A 90 11.14 -24.58 -4.66
N MET A 91 11.68 -23.38 -4.46
CA MET A 91 10.88 -22.24 -4.00
C MET A 91 10.28 -21.48 -5.19
N GLN A 92 9.32 -22.12 -5.88
CA GLN A 92 8.35 -21.40 -6.69
C GLN A 92 7.69 -20.34 -5.81
N SER A 93 7.56 -19.12 -6.34
CA SER A 93 6.83 -17.97 -5.75
C SER A 93 5.67 -18.40 -4.85
N SER A 94 5.83 -18.27 -3.52
CA SER A 94 4.66 -18.22 -2.64
C SER A 94 4.25 -16.75 -2.51
N ASP A 95 3.64 -16.21 -3.55
CA ASP A 95 2.85 -14.98 -3.43
C ASP A 95 1.80 -15.24 -2.34
N VAL A 96 2.01 -14.67 -1.16
CA VAL A 96 1.07 -14.84 -0.07
C VAL A 96 -0.12 -13.94 -0.40
N GLN A 97 -1.16 -14.55 -0.97
CA GLN A 97 -2.46 -13.92 -1.08
C GLN A 97 -2.94 -13.63 0.34
N VAL A 98 -2.99 -12.36 0.68
CA VAL A 98 -3.53 -11.88 1.95
C VAL A 98 -5.01 -11.57 1.75
N PRO A 99 -5.82 -11.54 2.82
CA PRO A 99 -7.21 -11.11 2.69
C PRO A 99 -7.29 -9.76 1.97
N GLY A 100 -8.25 -9.62 1.07
CA GLY A 100 -8.53 -8.33 0.44
C GLY A 100 -9.15 -7.33 1.42
N LEU A 101 -9.28 -6.10 0.95
CA LEU A 101 -10.06 -5.06 1.60
C LEU A 101 -11.57 -5.38 1.56
N SER A 102 -12.31 -4.80 2.50
CA SER A 102 -13.78 -4.89 2.53
C SER A 102 -14.46 -4.16 1.37
N GLU A 103 -13.80 -3.15 0.81
CA GLU A 103 -14.25 -2.39 -0.36
C GLU A 103 -13.07 -2.20 -1.31
N GLY A 104 -13.32 -2.33 -2.62
CA GLY A 104 -12.32 -2.03 -3.65
C GLY A 104 -11.93 -0.56 -3.60
N ARG A 105 -10.65 -0.26 -3.83
CA ARG A 105 -10.17 1.12 -3.94
C ARG A 105 -9.08 1.27 -4.97
N MET A 106 -9.16 2.33 -5.74
CA MET A 106 -8.10 2.78 -6.67
C MET A 106 -7.67 4.21 -6.34
N GLY A 107 -6.51 4.64 -6.83
CA GLY A 107 -5.98 5.99 -6.56
C GLY A 107 -5.60 6.21 -5.09
N THR A 108 -5.23 5.14 -4.39
CA THR A 108 -4.82 5.20 -2.98
C THR A 108 -3.31 5.41 -2.84
N GLN A 109 -2.86 5.75 -1.63
CA GLN A 109 -1.46 5.71 -1.24
C GLN A 109 -1.29 4.74 -0.08
N ALA A 110 -0.23 3.96 -0.09
CA ALA A 110 0.13 3.09 1.01
C ALA A 110 1.39 3.62 1.68
N VAL A 111 1.41 3.68 3.01
CA VAL A 111 2.58 4.15 3.77
C VAL A 111 2.84 3.26 4.98
N GLN A 112 4.12 2.93 5.20
CA GLN A 112 4.54 2.19 6.37
C GLN A 112 4.71 3.12 7.57
N LEU A 113 4.24 2.70 8.75
CA LEU A 113 4.42 3.41 10.02
C LEU A 113 4.36 2.45 11.20
N CYS A 114 4.95 2.85 12.33
CA CYS A 114 4.81 2.14 13.59
C CYS A 114 3.54 2.61 14.31
N LEU A 115 2.68 1.68 14.72
CA LEU A 115 1.44 1.96 15.45
C LEU A 115 1.41 1.24 16.81
N PRO A 116 0.54 1.66 17.74
CA PRO A 116 0.27 0.89 18.94
C PRO A 116 -0.31 -0.48 18.60
N VAL A 117 -0.05 -1.47 19.46
CA VAL A 117 -0.77 -2.75 19.42
C VAL A 117 -2.28 -2.52 19.60
N PRO A 118 -3.16 -3.45 19.18
CA PRO A 118 -4.60 -3.32 19.44
C PRO A 118 -4.90 -3.09 20.93
N GLY A 119 -5.67 -2.04 21.24
CA GLY A 119 -5.95 -1.59 22.61
C GLY A 119 -4.84 -0.78 23.30
N GLY A 120 -3.69 -0.59 22.63
CA GLY A 120 -2.61 0.27 23.09
C GLY A 120 -2.80 1.74 22.68
N PHE A 121 -1.93 2.61 23.19
CA PHE A 121 -1.99 4.05 22.95
C PHE A 121 -0.62 4.62 22.57
N TYR A 122 -0.64 5.69 21.78
CA TYR A 122 0.55 6.51 21.50
C TYR A 122 1.11 7.11 22.82
N PRO A 123 2.44 7.25 23.00
CA PRO A 123 3.53 7.09 22.02
C PRO A 123 4.09 5.68 21.88
N ALA A 124 3.53 4.66 22.53
CA ALA A 124 4.04 3.30 22.44
C ALA A 124 3.68 2.68 21.07
N THR A 125 4.56 2.84 20.08
CA THR A 125 4.38 2.35 18.71
C THR A 125 5.38 1.24 18.39
N VAL A 126 4.96 -0.01 18.53
CA VAL A 126 5.84 -1.19 18.34
C VAL A 126 5.39 -2.10 17.20
N ARG A 127 4.24 -1.82 16.59
CA ARG A 127 3.69 -2.65 15.51
C ARG A 127 3.99 -2.04 14.16
N HIS A 128 4.60 -2.78 13.26
CA HIS A 128 4.84 -2.34 11.90
C HIS A 128 3.55 -2.49 11.09
N CYS A 129 3.06 -1.39 10.54
CA CYS A 129 1.81 -1.40 9.80
C CYS A 129 1.94 -0.67 8.47
N VAL A 130 1.08 -1.04 7.53
CA VAL A 130 0.84 -0.26 6.31
C VAL A 130 -0.55 0.38 6.40
N ALA A 131 -0.61 1.70 6.32
CA ALA A 131 -1.88 2.43 6.22
C ALA A 131 -2.21 2.74 4.76
N ILE A 132 -3.45 2.49 4.37
CA ILE A 132 -3.97 2.72 3.02
C ILE A 132 -4.84 3.97 3.04
N VAL A 133 -4.36 5.06 2.46
CA VAL A 133 -4.97 6.38 2.60
C VAL A 133 -5.79 6.72 1.37
N GLY A 134 -7.07 7.02 1.59
CA GLY A 134 -7.99 7.51 0.56
C GLY A 134 -8.29 6.48 -0.52
N GLY A 135 -8.44 6.99 -1.74
CA GLY A 135 -8.86 6.28 -2.93
C GLY A 135 -10.33 6.50 -3.26
N GLU A 136 -10.79 5.86 -4.32
CA GLU A 136 -12.19 5.80 -4.71
C GLU A 136 -12.63 4.37 -5.00
N CYS A 137 -13.89 4.09 -4.70
CA CYS A 137 -14.56 2.86 -5.12
C CYS A 137 -15.53 3.19 -6.26
N LEU A 138 -15.63 2.30 -7.25
CA LEU A 138 -16.72 2.34 -8.23
C LEU A 138 -17.99 1.75 -7.58
N GLY A 139 -19.01 2.58 -7.40
CA GLY A 139 -20.35 2.14 -7.02
C GLY A 139 -21.20 1.81 -8.24
N SER A 140 -22.40 1.28 -8.03
CA SER A 140 -23.33 0.90 -9.10
C SER A 140 -23.82 2.06 -9.98
N LEU A 141 -23.75 3.30 -9.49
CA LEU A 141 -24.25 4.49 -10.19
C LEU A 141 -23.24 5.65 -10.24
N PHE A 142 -22.34 5.75 -9.26
CA PHE A 142 -21.33 6.82 -9.17
C PHE A 142 -20.07 6.32 -8.45
N SER A 143 -18.90 6.90 -8.76
CA SER A 143 -17.70 6.70 -7.95
C SER A 143 -17.84 7.44 -6.61
N ARG A 144 -17.30 6.84 -5.55
CA ARG A 144 -17.30 7.42 -4.20
C ARG A 144 -15.87 7.48 -3.68
N GLN A 145 -15.46 8.68 -3.29
CA GLN A 145 -14.17 8.90 -2.63
C GLN A 145 -14.20 8.36 -1.20
N LEU A 146 -13.05 7.90 -0.72
CA LEU A 146 -12.91 7.21 0.54
C LEU A 146 -12.17 8.10 1.54
N ALA A 147 -12.71 8.14 2.76
CA ALA A 147 -12.06 8.71 3.94
C ALA A 147 -11.48 7.63 4.86
N SER A 148 -11.89 6.37 4.67
CA SER A 148 -11.44 5.22 5.43
C SER A 148 -9.93 5.02 5.25
N VAL A 149 -9.25 4.65 6.34
CA VAL A 149 -7.82 4.32 6.34
C VAL A 149 -7.64 2.89 6.85
N PRO A 150 -7.81 1.87 6.00
CA PRO A 150 -7.49 0.49 6.35
C PRO A 150 -6.03 0.37 6.78
N VAL A 151 -5.77 -0.45 7.80
CA VAL A 151 -4.43 -0.68 8.34
C VAL A 151 -4.11 -2.15 8.28
N PHE A 152 -3.01 -2.50 7.62
CA PHE A 152 -2.49 -3.86 7.54
C PHE A 152 -1.41 -4.05 8.62
N ASP A 153 -1.55 -5.08 9.46
CA ASP A 153 -0.56 -5.50 10.46
C ASP A 153 0.44 -6.46 9.78
N ILE A 154 1.70 -6.02 9.63
CA ILE A 154 2.72 -6.72 8.86
C ILE A 154 3.09 -8.04 9.54
N GLU A 155 3.18 -8.06 10.86
CA GLU A 155 3.59 -9.24 11.62
C GLU A 155 2.49 -10.31 11.65
N LYS A 156 1.22 -9.89 11.70
CA LYS A 156 0.08 -10.83 11.67
C LYS A 156 -0.37 -11.19 10.26
N MET A 157 0.05 -10.45 9.24
CA MET A 157 -0.40 -10.59 7.86
C MET A 157 -1.92 -10.45 7.71
N THR A 158 -2.52 -9.52 8.46
CA THR A 158 -3.99 -9.31 8.50
C THR A 158 -4.36 -7.85 8.57
N TRP A 159 -5.52 -7.49 8.02
CA TRP A 159 -6.14 -6.18 8.27
C TRP A 159 -6.56 -6.04 9.74
N ARG A 160 -6.24 -4.90 10.32
CA ARG A 160 -6.70 -4.52 11.66
C ARG A 160 -8.19 -4.27 11.65
N THR A 161 -8.86 -4.78 12.67
CA THR A 161 -10.29 -4.56 12.90
C THR A 161 -10.56 -3.43 13.89
N ASP A 162 -9.54 -2.95 14.59
CA ASP A 162 -9.61 -1.80 15.47
C ASP A 162 -9.32 -0.49 14.72
N THR A 163 -9.98 0.59 15.15
CA THR A 163 -9.82 1.92 14.54
C THR A 163 -8.59 2.64 15.10
N VAL A 164 -7.40 2.14 14.75
CA VAL A 164 -6.13 2.75 15.19
C VAL A 164 -5.80 4.06 14.46
N ILE A 165 -6.21 4.19 13.19
CA ILE A 165 -6.18 5.45 12.44
C ILE A 165 -7.63 5.83 12.14
N PRO A 166 -8.11 7.00 12.61
CA PRO A 166 -9.46 7.46 12.30
C PRO A 166 -9.59 7.86 10.82
N PRO A 167 -10.82 7.86 10.27
CA PRO A 167 -11.04 8.33 8.91
C PRO A 167 -10.67 9.81 8.75
N MET A 168 -10.24 10.20 7.55
CA MET A 168 -10.03 11.60 7.21
C MET A 168 -11.34 12.39 7.25
N SER A 169 -11.31 13.67 7.62
CA SER A 169 -12.50 14.54 7.60
C SER A 169 -13.04 14.78 6.19
N THR A 170 -12.18 14.68 5.18
CA THR A 170 -12.55 14.86 3.76
C THR A 170 -12.13 13.62 2.98
N PRO A 171 -13.10 12.88 2.40
CA PRO A 171 -12.80 11.80 1.47
C PRO A 171 -11.99 12.31 0.28
N ARG A 172 -11.05 11.51 -0.23
CA ARG A 172 -10.20 11.90 -1.37
C ARG A 172 -9.63 10.69 -2.09
N THR A 173 -9.45 10.82 -3.41
CA THR A 173 -8.68 9.92 -4.28
C THR A 173 -7.44 10.65 -4.80
N ALA A 174 -6.44 9.92 -5.28
CA ALA A 174 -5.16 10.46 -5.77
C ALA A 174 -4.48 11.40 -4.77
N ALA A 175 -4.53 11.04 -3.48
CA ALA A 175 -3.88 11.83 -2.44
C ALA A 175 -2.35 11.74 -2.57
N ALA A 176 -1.64 12.82 -2.26
CA ALA A 176 -0.22 12.75 -1.93
C ALA A 176 -0.09 12.52 -0.41
N VAL A 177 0.74 11.56 -0.02
CA VAL A 177 0.89 11.16 1.39
C VAL A 177 2.37 11.03 1.72
N CYS A 178 2.76 11.49 2.91
CA CYS A 178 4.09 11.27 3.48
C CYS A 178 3.97 10.96 4.97
N VAL A 179 5.00 10.31 5.51
CA VAL A 179 5.14 10.07 6.95
C VAL A 179 6.16 11.07 7.50
N GLY A 180 5.72 11.95 8.42
CA GLY A 180 6.57 12.95 9.03
C GLY A 180 7.15 12.49 10.37
N LEU A 181 8.44 12.78 10.60
CA LEU A 181 9.11 12.60 11.89
C LEU A 181 8.92 13.87 12.74
N GLY A 182 7.70 14.13 13.21
CA GLY A 182 7.44 15.36 13.99
C GLY A 182 6.02 15.47 14.54
N ARG A 183 5.81 16.48 15.39
CA ARG A 183 4.46 16.87 15.81
C ARG A 183 3.78 17.59 14.65
N ALA A 184 2.73 17.01 14.10
CA ALA A 184 1.83 17.75 13.20
C ALA A 184 1.32 18.99 13.95
N SER A 185 1.26 20.14 13.27
CA SER A 185 0.69 21.36 13.86
C SER A 185 -0.74 21.06 14.31
N GLN A 186 -1.06 21.28 15.59
CA GLN A 186 -2.45 21.27 16.01
C GLN A 186 -3.15 22.39 15.25
N GLY A 187 -4.16 22.03 14.45
CA GLY A 187 -5.00 23.02 13.79
C GLY A 187 -5.75 23.78 14.86
N PHE A 188 -5.43 25.06 15.01
CA PHE A 188 -6.21 25.95 15.86
C PHE A 188 -7.43 26.43 15.07
N ASP A 189 -8.59 26.55 15.73
CA ASP A 189 -9.71 27.29 15.15
C ASP A 189 -9.40 28.80 15.06
N SER A 190 -10.32 29.59 14.49
CA SER A 190 -10.20 31.05 14.40
C SER A 190 -10.11 31.75 15.76
N HIS A 191 -10.29 31.03 16.86
CA HIS A 191 -10.23 31.49 18.23
C HIS A 191 -9.01 30.94 18.99
N GLY A 192 -8.10 30.22 18.31
CA GLY A 192 -6.88 29.71 18.95
C GLY A 192 -7.08 28.43 19.77
N ASN A 193 -8.20 27.73 19.63
CA ASN A 193 -8.43 26.46 20.32
C ASN A 193 -7.99 25.26 19.49
N PRO A 194 -7.34 24.24 20.09
CA PRO A 194 -6.98 23.03 19.37
C PRO A 194 -8.24 22.30 18.89
N ARG A 195 -8.31 22.01 17.59
CA ARG A 195 -9.39 21.20 17.02
C ARG A 195 -9.23 19.74 17.42
N GLY A 196 -10.14 19.25 18.26
CA GLY A 196 -10.27 17.84 18.62
C GLY A 196 -9.41 17.42 19.81
N ALA A 197 -10.06 17.31 20.97
CA ALA A 197 -9.69 16.40 22.06
C ALA A 197 -10.81 15.37 22.20
#